data_AF-A0A3Q0IPE6-F1
#
_entry.id   AF-A0A3Q0IPE6-F1
#
_cell.length_a   1.000
_cell.length_b   1.000
_cell.length_c   1.000
_cell.angle_alpha   90.00
_cell.angle_beta   90.00
_cell.angle_gamma   90.00
#
_symmetry.space_group_name_H-M   'P 1'
#
loop_
_entity.id
_entity.type
_entity.pdbx_description
1 polymer ?
#
loop_
_entity_poly.entity_id
_entity_poly.type
_entity_poly.pdbx_seq_one_letter_code
_entity_poly.pdbx_strand_id
1 'polypeptide(L)'
;MDHLSIRSDRVTEGETKEGVTEGKTKEGVTEGKTIYDEPGYNLSKHFPDCFTYIDHCHNDQSTVYVHCNAGISRSATIVIAYIMKHMGLDLAQAHDLVKKVRPCIKPNPGFLRQLKEWEQKHLKDSQL
;
A
#
# COMPACT_ATOMS: atom_id res chain seq x y z
N MET A 1 -0.35 -18.46 -5.49
CA MET A 1 0.48 -17.94 -4.37
C MET A 1 -0.20 -16.72 -3.77
N ASP A 2 -0.71 -16.83 -2.54
CA ASP A 2 -1.41 -15.77 -1.81
C ASP A 2 -0.46 -14.78 -1.12
N HIS A 3 0.28 -14.05 -1.96
CA HIS A 3 1.24 -13.08 -1.52
C HIS A 3 0.72 -11.65 -1.75
N LEU A 4 0.93 -10.82 -0.74
CA LEU A 4 1.00 -9.37 -0.83
C LEU A 4 2.44 -9.02 -0.44
N SER A 5 3.08 -8.16 -1.21
CA SER A 5 4.45 -7.71 -0.98
C SER A 5 4.55 -6.22 -1.20
N ILE A 6 5.30 -5.56 -0.31
CA ILE A 6 5.63 -4.14 -0.39
C ILE A 6 7.13 -4.04 -0.39
N ARG A 7 7.70 -3.63 -1.51
CA ARG A 7 9.15 -3.51 -1.71
C ARG A 7 9.50 -2.12 -2.22
N SER A 8 10.75 -1.71 -2.05
CA SER A 8 11.25 -0.47 -2.62
C SER A 8 12.39 -0.74 -3.60
N ASP A 9 12.35 0.00 -4.70
CA ASP A 9 13.49 0.15 -5.61
C ASP A 9 14.20 1.45 -5.22
N ARG A 10 15.45 1.34 -4.77
CA ARG A 10 16.34 2.50 -4.73
C ARG A 10 16.75 2.83 -6.16
N VAL A 11 16.47 4.05 -6.60
CA VAL A 11 17.31 4.68 -7.62
C VAL A 11 18.52 5.20 -6.88
N THR A 12 19.65 4.50 -6.93
CA THR A 12 20.93 5.14 -6.56
C THR A 12 21.28 6.07 -7.70
N GLU A 13 21.12 7.38 -7.53
CA GLU A 13 21.86 8.33 -8.35
C GLU A 13 23.35 8.14 -8.00
N GLY A 14 24.05 7.42 -8.87
CA GLY A 14 25.49 7.24 -8.85
C GLY A 14 25.98 7.33 -10.30
N GLU A 15 26.79 8.34 -10.57
CA GLU A 15 27.36 8.60 -11.89
C GLU A 15 28.09 7.36 -12.45
N THR A 16 27.98 7.16 -13.77
CA THR A 16 28.52 6.03 -14.52
C THR A 16 30.05 5.90 -14.40
N LYS A 17 30.54 4.66 -14.39
CA LYS A 17 31.40 4.08 -15.46
C LYS A 17 31.68 2.61 -15.14
N GLU A 18 31.31 1.74 -16.08
CA GLU A 18 31.56 0.29 -16.10
C GLU A 18 31.12 -0.49 -14.84
N GLY A 19 29.87 -0.95 -14.83
CA GLY A 19 29.43 -1.95 -13.87
C GLY A 19 27.94 -1.89 -13.62
N VAL A 20 27.22 -2.97 -13.93
CA VAL A 20 25.85 -3.17 -13.47
C VAL A 20 25.88 -3.19 -11.95
N THR A 21 25.36 -2.14 -11.29
CA THR A 21 25.14 -2.15 -9.85
C THR A 21 23.80 -2.85 -9.57
N GLU A 22 23.87 -4.09 -9.08
CA GLU A 22 22.71 -4.74 -8.47
C GLU A 22 22.27 -3.90 -7.25
N GLY A 23 21.18 -3.14 -7.43
CA GLY A 23 20.54 -2.42 -6.34
C GLY A 23 20.06 -3.42 -5.29
N LYS A 24 20.61 -3.35 -4.08
CA LYS A 24 20.12 -4.16 -2.95
C LYS A 24 18.73 -3.67 -2.55
N THR A 25 17.70 -4.45 -2.85
CA THR A 25 16.35 -4.26 -2.33
C THR A 25 16.40 -4.33 -0.80
N LYS A 26 15.94 -3.28 -0.10
CA LYS A 26 15.65 -3.40 1.34
C LYS A 26 14.53 -4.44 1.50
N GLU A 27 14.70 -5.40 2.40
CA GLU A 27 13.70 -6.47 2.67
C GLU A 27 12.29 -5.87 2.75
N GLY A 28 11.36 -6.50 2.06
CA GLY A 28 10.02 -5.94 1.89
C GLY A 28 9.22 -6.05 3.19
N VAL A 29 8.27 -5.14 3.40
CA VAL A 29 7.24 -5.39 4.42
C VAL A 29 6.34 -6.52 3.93
N THR A 30 5.92 -7.37 4.87
CA THR A 30 5.13 -8.62 4.70
C THR A 30 5.87 -9.83 4.11
N GLU A 31 7.20 -9.81 4.04
CA GLU A 31 8.01 -10.97 3.66
C GLU A 31 7.69 -12.20 4.55
N GLY A 32 7.41 -13.34 3.92
CA GLY A 32 7.01 -14.58 4.62
C GLY A 32 5.58 -14.64 5.16
N LYS A 33 4.75 -13.59 5.01
CA LYS A 33 3.36 -13.59 5.49
C LYS A 33 2.38 -14.02 4.38
N THR A 34 1.50 -14.98 4.67
CA THR A 34 0.37 -15.32 3.78
C THR A 34 -0.79 -14.37 4.04
N ILE A 35 -1.24 -13.69 2.98
CA ILE A 35 -2.30 -12.69 3.02
C ILE A 35 -3.38 -13.09 2.03
N TYR A 36 -4.47 -13.65 2.53
CA TYR A 36 -5.57 -14.18 1.73
C TYR A 36 -6.47 -13.05 1.21
N ASP A 37 -6.98 -13.21 -0.02
CA ASP A 37 -7.96 -12.28 -0.60
C ASP A 37 -9.39 -12.70 -0.30
N GLU A 38 -9.71 -12.77 0.99
CA GLU A 38 -11.01 -13.23 1.47
C GLU A 38 -11.69 -12.13 2.29
N PRO A 39 -13.03 -11.99 2.22
CA PRO A 39 -13.75 -10.99 3.01
C PRO A 39 -13.60 -11.12 4.53
N GLY A 40 -13.21 -12.30 5.02
CA GLY A 40 -12.95 -12.59 6.42
C GLY A 40 -11.52 -12.31 6.88
N TYR A 41 -10.56 -12.16 5.96
CA TYR A 41 -9.17 -11.90 6.34
C TYR A 41 -9.01 -10.50 6.92
N ASN A 42 -8.50 -10.40 8.15
CA ASN A 42 -8.16 -9.10 8.74
C ASN A 42 -6.87 -8.57 8.09
N LEU A 43 -7.03 -7.73 7.07
CA LEU A 43 -5.94 -7.05 6.37
C LEU A 43 -5.51 -5.78 7.11
N SER A 44 -6.43 -5.11 7.82
CA SER A 44 -6.15 -3.87 8.54
C SER A 44 -5.11 -4.01 9.66
N LYS A 45 -4.94 -5.21 10.21
CA LYS A 45 -3.85 -5.52 11.16
C LYS A 45 -2.44 -5.27 10.60
N HIS A 46 -2.28 -5.25 9.27
CA HIS A 46 -1.00 -5.00 8.61
C HIS A 46 -0.80 -3.52 8.22
N PHE A 47 -1.83 -2.67 8.33
CA PHE A 47 -1.74 -1.27 7.93
C PHE A 47 -0.59 -0.51 8.63
N PRO A 48 -0.38 -0.62 9.96
CA PRO A 48 0.70 0.11 10.63
C PRO A 48 2.10 -0.22 10.07
N ASP A 49 2.40 -1.51 9.87
CA ASP A 49 3.67 -1.97 9.30
C ASP A 49 3.84 -1.45 7.87
N CYS A 50 2.78 -1.56 7.05
CA CYS A 50 2.78 -1.10 5.66
C CYS A 50 3.00 0.41 5.56
N PHE A 51 2.29 1.19 6.39
CA PHE A 51 2.39 2.65 6.37
C PHE A 51 3.78 3.10 6.80
N THR A 52 4.31 2.51 7.87
CA THR A 52 5.66 2.79 8.35
C THR A 52 6.70 2.54 7.27
N TYR A 53 6.61 1.41 6.55
CA TYR A 53 7.52 1.11 5.46
C TYR A 53 7.41 2.09 4.29
N ILE A 54 6.18 2.40 3.86
CA ILE A 54 5.95 3.35 2.75
C ILE A 54 6.47 4.74 3.14
N ASP A 55 6.21 5.22 4.36
CA ASP A 55 6.73 6.50 4.87
C ASP A 55 8.26 6.54 4.89
N HIS A 56 8.91 5.46 5.35
CA HIS A 56 10.37 5.35 5.32
C HIS A 56 10.91 5.46 3.90
N CYS A 57 10.32 4.75 2.95
CA CYS A 57 10.76 4.78 1.55
C CYS A 57 10.52 6.15 0.91
N HIS A 58 9.40 6.81 1.25
CA HIS A 58 9.10 8.16 0.80
C HIS A 58 10.14 9.16 1.30
N ASN A 59 10.52 9.09 2.58
CA ASN A 59 11.57 9.93 3.18
C ASN A 59 12.95 9.67 2.56
N ASP A 60 13.21 8.42 2.17
CA ASP A 60 14.42 7.99 1.45
C ASP A 60 14.38 8.31 -0.06
N GLN A 61 13.37 9.06 -0.55
CA GLN A 61 13.15 9.38 -1.96
C GLN A 61 13.17 8.14 -2.88
N SER A 62 12.78 6.99 -2.34
CA SER A 62 12.78 5.71 -3.04
C SER A 62 11.41 5.41 -3.66
N THR A 63 11.39 4.62 -4.73
CA THR A 63 10.13 4.17 -5.33
C THR A 63 9.62 2.94 -4.59
N VAL A 64 8.33 2.92 -4.24
CA VAL A 64 7.69 1.78 -3.56
C VAL A 64 6.77 1.02 -4.51
N TYR A 65 6.94 -0.29 -4.56
CA TYR A 65 6.10 -1.22 -5.28
C TYR A 65 5.22 -2.03 -4.30
N VAL A 66 3.91 -1.78 -4.34
CA VAL A 66 2.90 -2.51 -3.54
C VAL A 66 2.15 -3.44 -4.50
N HIS A 67 2.35 -4.75 -4.38
CA HIS A 67 1.70 -5.72 -5.28
C HIS A 67 1.13 -6.93 -4.56
N CYS A 68 0.07 -7.49 -5.15
CA CYS A 68 -0.46 -8.79 -4.80
C CYS A 68 -0.64 -9.62 -6.08
N ASN A 69 -1.20 -10.83 -5.99
CA ASN A 69 -1.34 -11.73 -7.14
C ASN A 69 -1.98 -11.08 -8.39
N ALA A 70 -3.11 -10.38 -8.24
CA ALA A 70 -3.83 -9.77 -9.37
C ALA A 70 -3.69 -8.25 -9.45
N GLY A 71 -3.19 -7.59 -8.40
CA GLY A 71 -3.15 -6.13 -8.32
C GLY A 71 -4.55 -5.47 -8.36
N ILE A 72 -5.59 -6.18 -7.89
CA ILE A 72 -7.00 -5.76 -7.92
C ILE A 72 -7.54 -5.45 -6.51
N SER A 73 -7.27 -6.32 -5.54
CA SER A 73 -7.89 -6.27 -4.20
C SER A 73 -6.88 -5.95 -3.10
N ARG A 74 -6.11 -6.92 -2.59
CA ARG A 74 -5.16 -6.74 -1.46
C ARG A 74 -4.24 -5.51 -1.57
N SER A 75 -3.48 -5.40 -2.67
CA SER A 75 -2.55 -4.28 -2.85
C SER A 75 -3.30 -2.95 -3.01
N ALA A 76 -4.43 -2.94 -3.71
CA ALA A 76 -5.27 -1.77 -3.85
C ALA A 76 -5.81 -1.30 -2.49
N THR A 77 -6.24 -2.22 -1.62
CA THR A 77 -6.68 -1.90 -0.25
C THR A 77 -5.58 -1.21 0.55
N ILE A 78 -4.33 -1.70 0.50
CA ILE A 78 -3.21 -1.05 1.20
C ILE A 78 -2.97 0.36 0.67
N VAL A 79 -2.95 0.53 -0.66
CA VAL A 79 -2.72 1.83 -1.29
C VAL A 79 -3.85 2.82 -0.94
N ILE A 80 -5.11 2.38 -0.98
CA ILE A 80 -6.25 3.21 -0.60
C ILE A 80 -6.13 3.63 0.87
N ALA A 81 -5.87 2.68 1.78
CA ALA A 81 -5.72 2.97 3.21
C ALA A 81 -4.57 3.96 3.46
N TYR A 82 -3.45 3.81 2.74
CA TYR A 82 -2.30 4.70 2.85
C TYR A 82 -2.64 6.11 2.35
N ILE A 83 -3.34 6.25 1.23
CA ILE A 83 -3.79 7.55 0.72
C ILE A 83 -4.76 8.23 1.69
N MET A 84 -5.71 7.50 2.27
CA MET A 84 -6.61 8.03 3.29
C MET A 84 -5.81 8.62 4.47
N LYS A 85 -4.81 7.87 4.98
CA LYS A 85 -3.94 8.29 6.07
C LYS A 85 -3.06 9.48 5.71
N HIS A 86 -2.39 9.42 4.56
CA HIS A 86 -1.37 10.40 4.17
C HIS A 86 -1.99 11.72 3.71
N MET A 87 -3.16 11.68 3.07
CA MET A 87 -3.82 12.86 2.50
C MET A 87 -5.04 13.34 3.29
N GLY A 88 -5.42 12.63 4.37
CA GLY A 88 -6.62 12.96 5.15
C GLY A 88 -7.93 12.79 4.37
N LEU A 89 -7.94 11.92 3.36
CA LEU A 89 -9.10 11.70 2.50
C LEU A 89 -10.01 10.62 3.05
N ASP A 90 -11.32 10.78 2.86
CA ASP A 90 -12.29 9.74 3.14
C ASP A 90 -12.14 8.54 2.17
N LEU A 91 -12.81 7.43 2.47
CA LEU A 91 -12.73 6.21 1.67
C LEU A 91 -13.18 6.43 0.22
N ALA A 92 -14.23 7.21 -0.01
CA ALA A 92 -14.75 7.43 -1.36
C ALA A 92 -13.74 8.21 -2.19
N GLN A 93 -13.22 9.31 -1.63
CA GLN A 93 -12.20 10.16 -2.25
C GLN A 93 -10.92 9.39 -2.56
N ALA A 94 -10.39 8.64 -1.59
CA ALA A 94 -9.16 7.86 -1.76
C ALA A 94 -9.35 6.72 -2.78
N HIS A 95 -10.47 6.01 -2.72
CA HIS A 95 -10.79 4.96 -3.68
C HIS A 95 -10.87 5.50 -5.11
N ASP A 96 -11.55 6.62 -5.31
CA ASP A 96 -11.70 7.24 -6.63
C ASP A 96 -10.36 7.76 -7.18
N LEU A 97 -9.49 8.29 -6.33
CA LEU A 97 -8.15 8.70 -6.72
C LEU A 97 -7.34 7.52 -7.24
N VAL A 98 -7.33 6.39 -6.52
CA VAL A 98 -6.62 5.18 -6.97
C VAL A 98 -7.28 4.61 -8.23
N LYS A 99 -8.61 4.60 -8.32
CA LYS A 99 -9.36 4.07 -9.46
C LYS A 99 -9.05 4.82 -10.76
N LYS A 100 -8.88 6.15 -10.69
CA LYS A 100 -8.50 6.98 -11.85
C LYS A 100 -7.16 6.56 -12.43
N VAL A 101 -6.18 6.24 -11.58
CA VAL A 101 -4.84 5.82 -12.02
C VAL A 101 -4.81 4.33 -12.40
N ARG A 102 -5.59 3.49 -11.70
CA ARG A 102 -5.64 2.04 -11.92
C ARG A 102 -7.10 1.56 -12.02
N PRO A 103 -7.73 1.62 -13.21
CA PRO A 103 -9.15 1.31 -13.39
C PRO A 103 -9.56 -0.12 -13.03
N CYS A 104 -8.64 -1.07 -12.92
CA CYS A 104 -8.96 -2.47 -12.57
C CYS A 104 -9.16 -2.72 -11.07
N ILE A 105 -8.87 -1.76 -10.18
CA ILE A 105 -9.00 -2.00 -8.74
C ILE A 105 -10.45 -2.34 -8.37
N LYS A 106 -10.59 -3.32 -7.48
CA LYS A 106 -11.85 -3.78 -6.91
C LYS A 106 -11.55 -4.54 -5.61
N PRO A 107 -11.28 -3.83 -4.50
CA PRO A 107 -11.17 -4.46 -3.18
C PRO A 107 -12.39 -5.34 -2.90
N ASN A 108 -12.18 -6.49 -2.26
CA ASN A 108 -13.29 -7.35 -1.87
C ASN A 108 -14.17 -6.63 -0.80
N PRO A 109 -15.45 -7.03 -0.64
CA PRO A 109 -16.37 -6.35 0.29
C PRO A 109 -15.91 -6.31 1.75
N GLY A 110 -15.17 -7.33 2.21
CA GLY A 110 -14.62 -7.35 3.58
C GLY A 110 -13.50 -6.35 3.78
N PHE A 111 -12.68 -6.12 2.75
CA PHE A 111 -11.65 -5.07 2.76
C PHE A 111 -12.25 -3.67 2.67
N LEU A 112 -13.30 -3.47 1.87
CA LEU A 112 -14.04 -2.19 1.86
C LEU A 112 -14.63 -1.87 3.24
N ARG A 113 -15.19 -2.87 3.93
CA ARG A 113 -15.67 -2.71 5.31
C ARG A 113 -14.54 -2.31 6.27
N GLN A 114 -13.40 -3.00 6.20
CA GLN A 114 -12.22 -2.67 7.02
C GLN A 114 -11.68 -1.26 6.75
N LEU A 115 -11.70 -0.80 5.50
CA LEU A 115 -11.33 0.58 5.16
C LEU A 115 -12.31 1.59 5.77
N LYS A 116 -13.62 1.30 5.73
CA LYS A 116 -14.64 2.16 6.35
C LYS A 116 -14.52 2.20 7.87
N GLU A 117 -14.23 1.07 8.51
CA GLU A 117 -13.92 1.01 9.95
C GLU A 117 -12.67 1.82 10.28
N TRP A 118 -11.64 1.74 9.42
CA TRP A 118 -10.42 2.53 9.58
C TRP A 118 -10.70 4.04 9.47
N GLU A 119 -11.48 4.48 8.48
CA GLU A 119 -11.93 5.87 8.32
C GLU A 119 -12.62 6.38 9.60
N GLN A 120 -13.62 5.65 10.11
CA GLN A 120 -14.35 6.04 11.31
C GLN A 120 -13.46 6.16 12.55
N LYS A 121 -12.36 5.40 12.61
CA LYS A 121 -11.44 5.42 13.76
C LYS A 121 -10.40 6.54 13.66
N HIS A 122 -9.99 6.95 12.46
CA HIS A 122 -8.83 7.83 12.27
C HIS A 122 -9.12 9.15 11.54
N LEU A 123 -10.31 9.33 10.97
CA LEU A 123 -10.69 10.52 10.19
C LEU A 123 -11.87 11.30 10.79
N LYS A 124 -12.03 11.29 12.11
CA LYS A 124 -13.06 12.12 12.76
C LYS A 124 -12.58 13.56 12.93
N ASP A 125 -13.42 14.47 12.41
CA ASP A 125 -13.44 15.94 12.53
C ASP A 125 -12.56 16.76 11.55
N SER A 126 -12.95 16.77 10.26
CA SER A 126 -12.72 17.92 9.36
C SER A 126 -13.98 18.74 9.08
N GLN A 127 -15.02 18.59 9.91
CA GLN A 127 -16.25 19.39 9.83
C GLN A 127 -16.76 19.75 11.24
N LEU A 128 -16.06 20.66 11.90
CA LEU A 128 -16.62 21.59 12.88
C LEU A 128 -16.04 22.98 12.61
#